data_AF-A0A8M8ULK0-F1
#
_entry.id   AF-A0A8M8ULK0-F1
#
_cell.length_a   1.000
_cell.length_b   1.000
_cell.length_c   1.000
_cell.angle_alpha   90.00
_cell.angle_beta   90.00
_cell.angle_gamma   90.00
#
_symmetry.space_group_name_H-M   'P 1'
#
loop_
_entity.id
_entity.type
_entity.pdbx_description
1 polymer ?
#
loop_
_entity_poly.entity_id
_entity_poly.type
_entity_poly.pdbx_seq_one_letter_code
_entity_poly.pdbx_strand_id
1 'polypeptide(L)'
;MNIPKIESLRQMEIAFCVRMLRENFSLCLRIGRDLVRLLQDLVHVPEFRSIWKDLLYNPSAFKVDGFVDISQMYGTRTSRWYFLLRITPEMESQLRFLLTRVKFGSQKRYQVWFARKFLAVPERKGVVIDIVRFICCAHHPSNEIIHSDIIPRWAVIGWLLKYDLKHYVEANLKLALFYDWIFFDEKVDNIMNIEPAVLLMVHSIPRYIDITHSLLEFLFILLDNYDVERKEIVSRGISTALHALTRKGVVQSLDVLTSCDMLSPIFKERLGKLLSDWQFQHRKEFQSTNIPPGGIPSSSSSLESQTSA
;
A
#
# COMPACT_ATOMS: atom_id res chain seq x y z
N MET A 1 -23.13 11.98 -23.64
CA MET A 1 -22.91 12.83 -22.44
C MET A 1 -22.71 14.26 -22.90
N ASN A 2 -23.35 15.24 -22.25
CA ASN A 2 -23.22 16.63 -22.67
C ASN A 2 -21.92 17.22 -22.09
N ILE A 3 -20.85 17.22 -22.90
CA ILE A 3 -19.47 17.56 -22.54
C ILE A 3 -19.34 18.90 -21.76
N PRO A 4 -20.07 19.98 -22.12
CA PRO A 4 -19.98 21.26 -21.40
C PRO A 4 -20.43 21.17 -19.93
N LYS A 5 -21.39 20.29 -19.62
CA LYS A 5 -21.87 20.11 -18.23
C LYS A 5 -20.86 19.36 -17.37
N ILE A 6 -20.10 18.45 -17.97
CA ILE A 6 -19.07 17.67 -17.27
C ILE A 6 -17.87 18.55 -16.94
N GLU A 7 -17.43 19.40 -17.87
CA GLU A 7 -16.29 20.29 -17.60
C GLU A 7 -16.61 21.34 -16.52
N SER A 8 -17.83 21.88 -16.54
CA SER A 8 -18.29 22.77 -15.47
C SER A 8 -18.33 22.07 -14.11
N LEU A 9 -18.84 20.83 -14.05
CA LEU A 9 -18.84 20.04 -12.83
C LEU A 9 -17.41 19.77 -12.33
N ARG A 10 -16.53 19.35 -13.23
CA ARG A 10 -15.12 19.10 -12.92
C ARG A 10 -14.44 20.33 -12.32
N GLN A 11 -14.67 21.53 -12.88
CA GLN A 11 -14.09 22.76 -12.34
C GLN A 11 -14.62 23.06 -10.92
N MET A 12 -15.90 22.81 -10.65
CA MET A 12 -16.47 22.96 -9.32
C MET A 12 -15.86 21.96 -8.31
N GLU A 13 -15.65 20.70 -8.73
CA GLU A 13 -15.00 19.67 -7.91
C GLU A 13 -13.53 20.03 -7.62
N ILE A 14 -12.78 20.50 -8.62
CA ILE A 14 -11.40 20.99 -8.46
C ILE A 14 -11.38 22.14 -7.44
N ALA A 15 -12.22 23.16 -7.64
CA ALA A 15 -12.26 24.32 -6.75
C ALA A 15 -12.60 23.93 -5.30
N PHE A 16 -13.55 23.00 -5.12
CA PHE A 16 -13.90 22.49 -3.79
C PHE A 16 -12.72 21.74 -3.13
N CYS A 17 -12.12 20.79 -3.85
CA CYS A 17 -11.02 19.99 -3.32
C CYS A 17 -9.79 20.84 -3.00
N VAL A 18 -9.45 21.79 -3.88
CA VAL A 18 -8.32 22.72 -3.66
C VAL A 18 -8.57 23.56 -2.42
N ARG A 19 -9.76 24.13 -2.26
CA ARG A 19 -10.14 24.87 -1.04
C ARG A 19 -10.02 24.01 0.21
N MET A 20 -10.53 22.79 0.19
CA MET A 20 -10.39 21.87 1.34
C MET A 20 -8.93 21.56 1.66
N LEU A 21 -8.10 21.28 0.65
CA LEU A 21 -6.69 20.96 0.84
C LEU A 21 -5.85 22.16 1.28
N ARG A 22 -6.20 23.38 0.86
CA ARG A 22 -5.44 24.60 1.18
C ARG A 22 -5.86 25.24 2.50
N GLU A 23 -7.16 25.22 2.80
CA GLU A 23 -7.73 25.95 3.94
C GLU A 23 -8.09 25.03 5.10
N ASN A 24 -8.33 23.74 4.84
CA ASN A 24 -8.82 22.78 5.82
C ASN A 24 -7.97 21.49 5.84
N PHE A 25 -6.66 21.63 5.62
CA PHE A 25 -5.75 20.49 5.43
C PHE A 25 -5.74 19.51 6.61
N SER A 26 -5.89 20.01 7.85
CA SER A 26 -5.97 19.17 9.05
C SER A 26 -7.11 18.15 9.00
N LEU A 27 -8.24 18.50 8.38
CA LEU A 27 -9.35 17.57 8.13
C LEU A 27 -8.97 16.54 7.06
N CYS A 28 -8.30 16.97 6.00
CA CYS A 28 -7.83 16.09 4.91
C CYS A 28 -6.80 15.06 5.41
N LEU A 29 -5.93 15.43 6.35
CA LEU A 29 -4.95 14.50 6.95
C LEU A 29 -5.60 13.28 7.62
N ARG A 30 -6.86 13.39 8.06
CA ARG A 30 -7.63 12.28 8.64
C ARG A 30 -7.97 11.18 7.62
N ILE A 31 -7.79 11.44 6.32
CA ILE A 31 -7.92 10.42 5.28
C ILE A 31 -6.76 9.43 5.37
N GLY A 32 -5.54 9.90 5.68
CA GLY A 32 -4.33 9.08 5.71
C GLY A 32 -3.66 8.91 4.35
N ARG A 33 -2.82 7.88 4.23
CA ARG A 33 -1.91 7.66 3.09
C ARG A 33 -2.59 7.60 1.73
N ASP A 34 -3.83 7.09 1.64
CA ASP A 34 -4.54 7.03 0.34
C ASP A 34 -4.88 8.41 -0.23
N LEU A 35 -4.89 9.48 0.59
CA LEU A 35 -4.99 10.83 0.05
C LEU A 35 -3.80 11.13 -0.89
N VAL A 36 -2.60 10.68 -0.53
CA VAL A 36 -1.41 10.88 -1.38
C VAL A 36 -1.57 10.13 -2.71
N ARG A 37 -2.05 8.88 -2.68
CA ARG A 37 -2.35 8.11 -3.90
C ARG A 37 -3.32 8.85 -4.82
N LEU A 38 -4.39 9.40 -4.26
CA LEU A 38 -5.40 10.14 -5.03
C LEU A 38 -4.83 11.44 -5.61
N LEU A 39 -4.00 12.15 -4.87
CA LEU A 39 -3.36 13.38 -5.35
C LEU A 39 -2.33 13.09 -6.45
N GLN A 40 -1.61 11.97 -6.36
CA GLN A 40 -0.66 11.53 -7.39
C GLN A 40 -1.36 11.36 -8.75
N ASP A 41 -2.56 10.75 -8.75
CA ASP A 41 -3.36 10.59 -9.97
C ASP A 41 -3.77 11.93 -10.61
N LEU A 42 -3.78 13.01 -9.82
CA LEU A 42 -4.24 14.34 -10.23
C LEU A 42 -3.11 15.33 -10.55
N VAL A 43 -1.83 14.92 -10.49
CA VAL A 43 -0.67 15.82 -10.75
C VAL A 43 -0.66 16.44 -12.15
N HIS A 44 -1.39 15.85 -13.10
CA HIS A 44 -1.57 16.42 -14.44
C HIS A 44 -2.45 17.69 -14.45
N VAL A 45 -3.30 17.87 -13.44
CA VAL A 45 -4.14 19.07 -13.25
C VAL A 45 -3.32 20.17 -12.55
N PRO A 46 -3.24 21.40 -13.09
CA PRO A 46 -2.34 22.45 -12.58
C PRO A 46 -2.51 22.77 -11.08
N GLU A 47 -3.73 22.83 -10.59
CA GLU A 47 -4.04 23.18 -9.21
C GLU A 47 -3.54 22.09 -8.23
N PHE A 48 -3.76 20.83 -8.58
CA PHE A 48 -3.25 19.70 -7.79
C PHE A 48 -1.75 19.52 -7.92
N ARG A 49 -1.15 19.86 -9.07
CA ARG A 49 0.31 19.93 -9.23
C ARG A 49 0.94 20.95 -8.28
N SER A 50 0.31 22.11 -8.12
CA SER A 50 0.76 23.12 -7.15
C SER A 50 0.69 22.59 -5.72
N ILE A 51 -0.41 21.93 -5.35
CA ILE A 51 -0.55 21.28 -4.04
C ILE A 51 0.52 20.21 -3.84
N TRP A 52 0.78 19.37 -4.85
CA TRP A 52 1.80 18.33 -4.80
C TRP A 52 3.21 18.89 -4.56
N LYS A 53 3.57 19.99 -5.23
CA LYS A 53 4.84 20.68 -5.00
C LYS A 53 4.96 21.18 -3.57
N ASP A 54 3.90 21.78 -3.02
CA ASP A 54 3.93 22.25 -1.64
C ASP A 54 4.00 21.10 -0.62
N LEU A 55 3.35 19.96 -0.90
CA LEU A 55 3.47 18.77 -0.03
C LEU A 55 4.90 18.26 0.08
N LEU A 56 5.68 18.33 -1.02
CA LEU A 56 7.05 17.86 -1.07
C LEU A 56 8.07 18.89 -0.57
N TYR A 57 7.88 20.16 -0.90
CA TYR A 57 8.93 21.18 -0.77
C TYR A 57 8.55 22.38 0.09
N ASN A 58 7.27 22.56 0.41
CA ASN A 58 6.80 23.71 1.18
C ASN A 58 5.60 23.36 2.09
N PRO A 59 5.76 22.39 3.02
CA PRO A 59 4.66 21.88 3.85
C PRO A 59 4.06 22.94 4.78
N SER A 60 4.81 24.00 5.10
CA SER A 60 4.30 25.15 5.87
C SER A 60 3.16 25.90 5.16
N ALA A 61 3.03 25.78 3.83
CA ALA A 61 1.93 26.36 3.07
C ALA A 61 0.55 25.87 3.51
N PHE A 62 0.47 24.68 4.12
CA PHE A 62 -0.79 24.10 4.62
C PHE A 62 -1.20 24.62 6.00
N LYS A 63 -0.32 25.35 6.70
CA LYS A 63 -0.59 25.98 8.00
C LYS A 63 -1.15 25.00 9.05
N VAL A 64 -0.66 23.76 9.07
CA VAL A 64 -1.02 22.76 10.07
C VAL A 64 0.17 22.54 11.00
N ASP A 65 -0.02 22.79 12.29
CA ASP A 65 1.01 22.59 13.29
C ASP A 65 1.50 21.13 13.32
N GLY A 66 2.82 20.95 13.29
CA GLY A 66 3.44 19.64 13.29
C GLY A 66 3.45 18.90 11.95
N PHE A 67 2.85 19.45 10.88
CA PHE A 67 3.02 18.92 9.53
C PHE A 67 4.29 19.48 8.90
N VAL A 68 5.32 18.64 8.82
CA VAL A 68 6.67 18.98 8.39
C VAL A 68 7.05 18.25 7.10
N ASP A 69 6.48 17.08 6.84
CA ASP A 69 6.87 16.27 5.69
C ASP A 69 5.77 15.30 5.25
N ILE A 70 5.71 15.02 3.93
CA ILE A 70 4.78 14.05 3.36
C ILE A 70 4.91 12.64 3.96
N SER A 71 6.08 12.26 4.48
CA SER A 71 6.28 10.98 5.17
C SER A 71 5.36 10.76 6.36
N GLN A 72 4.89 11.83 7.01
CA GLN A 72 3.90 11.73 8.08
C GLN A 72 2.56 11.19 7.55
N MET A 73 2.21 11.53 6.31
CA MET A 73 1.03 10.97 5.64
C MET A 73 1.26 9.50 5.27
N TYR A 74 2.46 9.13 4.84
CA TYR A 74 2.81 7.73 4.54
C TYR A 74 2.57 6.81 5.74
N GLY A 75 3.01 7.22 6.93
CA GLY A 75 2.80 6.46 8.17
C GLY A 75 1.34 6.43 8.64
N THR A 76 0.50 7.37 8.19
CA THR A 76 -0.90 7.47 8.64
C THR A 76 -1.80 6.53 7.85
N ARG A 77 -2.31 5.48 8.50
CA ARG A 77 -3.21 4.50 7.87
C ARG A 77 -4.54 5.12 7.44
N THR A 78 -5.03 4.70 6.28
CA THR A 78 -6.36 5.09 5.78
C THR A 78 -7.43 4.29 6.51
N SER A 79 -8.46 4.98 7.03
CA SER A 79 -9.61 4.30 7.63
C SER A 79 -10.39 3.47 6.61
N ARG A 80 -10.80 2.26 6.99
CA ARG A 80 -11.55 1.34 6.09
C ARG A 80 -12.81 1.94 5.49
N TRP A 81 -13.41 2.91 6.19
CA TRP A 81 -14.62 3.59 5.76
C TRP A 81 -14.42 4.37 4.46
N TYR A 82 -13.23 4.94 4.23
CA TYR A 82 -12.96 5.65 2.97
C TYR A 82 -13.02 4.72 1.76
N PHE A 83 -12.56 3.46 1.88
CA PHE A 83 -12.66 2.50 0.77
C PHE A 83 -14.10 2.07 0.49
N LEU A 84 -14.95 2.00 1.51
CA LEU A 84 -16.39 1.75 1.35
C LEU A 84 -17.08 2.89 0.60
N LEU A 85 -16.70 4.15 0.87
CA LEU A 85 -17.26 5.32 0.18
C LEU A 85 -16.88 5.40 -1.30
N ARG A 86 -15.86 4.64 -1.74
CA ARG A 86 -15.36 4.65 -3.12
C ARG A 86 -16.02 3.60 -4.02
N ILE A 87 -16.82 2.70 -3.46
CA ILE A 87 -17.61 1.74 -4.22
C ILE A 87 -19.09 1.92 -3.92
N THR A 88 -19.95 1.56 -4.87
CA THR A 88 -21.40 1.63 -4.63
C THR A 88 -21.84 0.50 -3.67
N PRO A 89 -22.94 0.68 -2.91
CA PRO A 89 -23.49 -0.38 -2.06
C PRO A 89 -23.76 -1.68 -2.82
N GLU A 90 -24.16 -1.58 -4.09
CA GLU A 90 -24.40 -2.75 -4.93
C GLU A 90 -23.09 -3.46 -5.32
N MET A 91 -22.05 -2.72 -5.68
CA MET A 91 -20.72 -3.30 -5.91
C MET A 91 -20.23 -4.03 -4.66
N GLU A 92 -20.34 -3.38 -3.49
CA GLU A 92 -19.97 -4.00 -2.21
C GLU A 92 -20.72 -5.31 -1.99
N SER A 93 -22.05 -5.31 -2.12
CA SER A 93 -22.87 -6.51 -1.91
C SER A 93 -22.45 -7.65 -2.84
N GLN A 94 -22.21 -7.38 -4.13
CA GLN A 94 -21.81 -8.42 -5.09
C GLN A 94 -20.38 -8.91 -4.86
N LEU A 95 -19.44 -8.02 -4.52
CA LEU A 95 -18.06 -8.39 -4.19
C LEU A 95 -17.99 -9.22 -2.90
N ARG A 96 -18.74 -8.82 -1.86
CA ARG A 96 -18.83 -9.60 -0.62
C ARG A 96 -19.47 -10.97 -0.87
N PHE A 97 -20.52 -11.04 -1.68
CA PHE A 97 -21.11 -12.33 -2.04
C PHE A 97 -20.09 -13.23 -2.74
N LEU A 98 -19.34 -12.68 -3.72
CA LEU A 98 -18.27 -13.40 -4.39
C LEU A 98 -17.24 -13.93 -3.38
N LEU A 99 -16.74 -13.08 -2.49
CA LEU A 99 -15.65 -13.39 -1.56
C LEU A 99 -16.07 -14.16 -0.29
N THR A 100 -17.37 -14.42 -0.08
CA THR A 100 -17.85 -15.13 1.12
C THR A 100 -18.76 -16.32 0.83
N ARG A 101 -19.32 -16.43 -0.39
CA ARG A 101 -20.32 -17.45 -0.74
C ARG A 101 -19.98 -18.25 -1.99
N VAL A 102 -19.11 -17.76 -2.86
CA VAL A 102 -18.82 -18.41 -4.14
C VAL A 102 -17.60 -19.31 -4.01
N LYS A 103 -17.80 -20.61 -4.30
CA LYS A 103 -16.73 -21.59 -4.35
C LYS A 103 -15.73 -21.30 -5.46
N PHE A 104 -14.46 -21.50 -5.18
CA PHE A 104 -13.38 -21.42 -6.15
C PHE A 104 -13.56 -22.46 -7.26
N GLY A 105 -13.37 -22.05 -8.50
CA GLY A 105 -13.74 -22.78 -9.71
C GLY A 105 -15.14 -22.43 -10.25
N SER A 106 -16.04 -21.88 -9.42
CA SER A 106 -17.42 -21.54 -9.81
C SER A 106 -17.65 -20.04 -10.05
N GLN A 107 -16.61 -19.22 -10.00
CA GLN A 107 -16.69 -17.76 -10.06
C GLN A 107 -17.06 -17.16 -11.43
N LYS A 108 -16.86 -17.89 -12.54
CA LYS A 108 -16.88 -17.32 -13.90
C LYS A 108 -18.16 -16.53 -14.21
N ARG A 109 -19.33 -17.08 -13.89
CA ARG A 109 -20.62 -16.42 -14.15
C ARG A 109 -20.78 -15.11 -13.35
N TYR A 110 -20.34 -15.10 -12.09
CA TYR A 110 -20.44 -13.95 -11.21
C TYR A 110 -19.49 -12.83 -11.65
N GLN A 111 -18.28 -13.19 -12.06
CA GLN A 111 -17.32 -12.27 -12.66
C GLN A 111 -17.88 -11.61 -13.93
N VAL A 112 -18.47 -12.41 -14.84
CA VAL A 112 -19.09 -11.89 -16.06
C VAL A 112 -20.26 -10.95 -15.75
N TRP A 113 -21.13 -11.30 -14.81
CA TRP A 113 -22.26 -10.44 -14.42
C TRP A 113 -21.78 -9.13 -13.79
N PHE A 114 -20.80 -9.19 -12.89
CA PHE A 114 -20.21 -8.01 -12.28
C PHE A 114 -19.55 -7.10 -13.31
N ALA A 115 -18.69 -7.65 -14.18
CA ALA A 115 -18.02 -6.87 -15.21
C ALA A 115 -19.02 -6.24 -16.19
N ARG A 116 -20.02 -6.99 -16.66
CA ARG A 116 -21.05 -6.47 -17.55
C ARG A 116 -21.79 -5.29 -16.93
N LYS A 117 -22.07 -5.35 -15.62
CA LYS A 117 -22.81 -4.31 -14.93
C LYS A 117 -21.97 -3.07 -14.62
N PHE A 118 -20.74 -3.26 -14.16
CA PHE A 118 -19.94 -2.19 -13.56
C PHE A 118 -18.71 -1.77 -14.37
N LEU A 119 -18.14 -2.66 -15.19
CA LEU A 119 -16.85 -2.45 -15.85
C LEU A 119 -16.94 -2.37 -17.39
N ALA A 120 -18.11 -2.65 -17.98
CA ALA A 120 -18.29 -2.70 -19.42
C ALA A 120 -18.06 -1.37 -20.15
N VAL A 121 -18.20 -0.24 -19.44
CA VAL A 121 -18.05 1.10 -20.00
C VAL A 121 -16.61 1.57 -19.81
N PRO A 122 -15.85 1.91 -20.87
CA PRO A 122 -14.43 2.27 -20.78
C PRO A 122 -14.11 3.37 -19.77
N GLU A 123 -14.96 4.39 -19.66
CA GLU A 123 -14.81 5.51 -18.74
C GLU A 123 -14.92 5.10 -17.27
N ARG A 124 -15.53 3.95 -16.99
CA ARG A 124 -15.71 3.42 -15.62
C ARG A 124 -14.61 2.48 -15.20
N LYS A 125 -13.71 2.08 -16.11
CA LYS A 125 -12.66 1.10 -15.80
C LYS A 125 -11.71 1.54 -14.69
N GLY A 126 -11.58 2.84 -14.41
CA GLY A 126 -10.81 3.33 -13.25
C GLY A 126 -11.31 2.83 -11.89
N VAL A 127 -12.59 2.46 -11.77
CA VAL A 127 -13.18 1.95 -10.50
C VAL A 127 -12.53 0.65 -10.03
N VAL A 128 -11.85 -0.10 -10.90
CA VAL A 128 -11.10 -1.30 -10.51
C VAL A 128 -10.03 -1.01 -9.45
N ILE A 129 -9.46 0.20 -9.47
CA ILE A 129 -8.46 0.65 -8.50
C ILE A 129 -9.11 0.75 -7.12
N ASP A 130 -10.28 1.37 -7.04
CA ASP A 130 -11.09 1.50 -5.82
C ASP A 130 -11.57 0.12 -5.33
N ILE A 131 -11.95 -0.78 -6.25
CA ILE A 131 -12.33 -2.17 -5.92
C ILE A 131 -11.14 -2.94 -5.31
N VAL A 132 -9.93 -2.80 -5.86
CA VAL A 132 -8.74 -3.47 -5.31
C VAL A 132 -8.42 -2.94 -3.90
N ARG A 133 -8.49 -1.62 -3.68
CA ARG A 133 -8.33 -1.06 -2.32
C ARG A 133 -9.40 -1.58 -1.37
N PHE A 134 -10.66 -1.70 -1.80
CA PHE A 134 -11.70 -2.33 -1.00
C PHE A 134 -11.37 -3.79 -0.63
N ILE A 135 -10.95 -4.61 -1.60
CA ILE A 135 -10.62 -6.03 -1.38
C ILE A 135 -9.44 -6.16 -0.40
N CYS A 136 -8.40 -5.34 -0.54
CA CYS A 136 -7.23 -5.38 0.33
C CYS A 136 -7.55 -4.85 1.75
N CYS A 137 -8.23 -3.71 1.86
CA CYS A 137 -8.23 -2.91 3.09
C CYS A 137 -9.57 -2.87 3.83
N ALA A 138 -10.68 -3.27 3.19
CA ALA A 138 -12.03 -3.25 3.77
C ALA A 138 -12.73 -4.62 3.78
N HIS A 139 -12.16 -5.61 3.12
CA HIS A 139 -12.63 -6.99 3.14
C HIS A 139 -11.55 -7.94 3.67
N HIS A 140 -11.63 -8.27 4.96
CA HIS A 140 -10.78 -9.27 5.61
C HIS A 140 -11.63 -10.49 5.98
N PRO A 141 -11.51 -11.62 5.24
CA PRO A 141 -12.26 -12.83 5.52
C PRO A 141 -11.93 -13.42 6.90
N SER A 142 -12.87 -14.14 7.49
CA SER A 142 -12.60 -14.93 8.71
C SER A 142 -11.73 -16.14 8.41
N ASN A 143 -11.08 -16.70 9.44
CA ASN A 143 -10.28 -17.92 9.29
C ASN A 143 -11.09 -19.09 8.70
N GLU A 144 -12.37 -19.21 9.05
CA GLU A 144 -13.28 -20.20 8.46
C GLU A 144 -13.37 -20.06 6.94
N ILE A 145 -13.48 -18.83 6.42
CA ILE A 145 -13.53 -18.58 4.98
C ILE A 145 -12.15 -18.83 4.36
N ILE A 146 -11.06 -18.41 5.01
CA ILE A 146 -9.69 -18.61 4.50
C ILE A 146 -9.37 -20.10 4.32
N HIS A 147 -9.86 -20.96 5.23
CA HIS A 147 -9.64 -22.41 5.18
C HIS A 147 -10.76 -23.18 4.43
N SER A 148 -11.66 -22.48 3.73
CA SER A 148 -12.75 -23.08 2.97
C SER A 148 -12.44 -23.20 1.47
N ASP A 149 -13.43 -23.65 0.70
CA ASP A 149 -13.37 -23.71 -0.76
C ASP A 149 -13.87 -22.41 -1.43
N ILE A 150 -14.08 -21.32 -0.68
CA ILE A 150 -14.49 -20.01 -1.23
C ILE A 150 -13.36 -19.38 -2.04
N ILE A 151 -13.70 -18.64 -3.10
CA ILE A 151 -12.73 -17.94 -3.93
C ILE A 151 -11.88 -16.97 -3.09
N PRO A 152 -10.55 -17.08 -3.12
CA PRO A 152 -9.69 -16.21 -2.34
C PRO A 152 -9.57 -14.82 -2.96
N ARG A 153 -9.24 -13.82 -2.14
CA ARG A 153 -9.10 -12.41 -2.54
C ARG A 153 -8.12 -12.23 -3.70
N TRP A 154 -6.98 -12.89 -3.64
CA TRP A 154 -5.94 -12.81 -4.68
C TRP A 154 -6.48 -13.25 -6.06
N ALA A 155 -7.38 -14.23 -6.12
CA ALA A 155 -7.94 -14.71 -7.39
C ALA A 155 -8.88 -13.69 -8.02
N VAL A 156 -9.65 -12.96 -7.20
CA VAL A 156 -10.48 -11.85 -7.68
C VAL A 156 -9.61 -10.70 -8.21
N ILE A 157 -8.53 -10.36 -7.50
CA ILE A 157 -7.58 -9.33 -7.96
C ILE A 157 -6.89 -9.75 -9.26
N GLY A 158 -6.47 -11.01 -9.40
CA GLY A 158 -5.89 -11.55 -10.62
C GLY A 158 -6.85 -11.45 -11.81
N TRP A 159 -8.14 -11.72 -11.60
CA TRP A 159 -9.17 -11.50 -12.62
C TRP A 159 -9.30 -10.02 -13.01
N LEU A 160 -9.30 -9.09 -12.05
CA LEU A 160 -9.38 -7.65 -12.32
C LEU A 160 -8.16 -7.14 -13.09
N LEU A 161 -6.95 -7.63 -12.76
CA LEU A 161 -5.71 -7.33 -13.50
C LEU A 161 -5.73 -7.82 -14.94
N LYS A 162 -6.35 -8.98 -15.18
CA LYS A 162 -6.51 -9.57 -16.52
C LYS A 162 -7.70 -9.01 -17.29
N TYR A 163 -8.44 -8.07 -16.71
CA TYR A 163 -9.49 -7.37 -17.45
C TYR A 163 -8.88 -6.47 -18.51
N ASP A 164 -9.65 -6.14 -19.55
CA ASP A 164 -9.21 -5.22 -20.60
C ASP A 164 -9.08 -3.79 -20.02
N LEU A 165 -7.88 -3.43 -19.57
CA LEU A 165 -7.58 -2.14 -18.92
C LEU A 165 -6.62 -1.32 -19.81
N LYS A 166 -6.73 0.01 -19.73
CA LYS A 166 -5.71 0.90 -20.29
C LYS A 166 -4.45 0.80 -19.44
N HIS A 167 -3.27 0.94 -20.05
CA HIS A 167 -1.98 0.80 -19.36
C HIS A 167 -1.85 1.66 -18.09
N TYR A 168 -2.31 2.91 -18.09
CA TYR A 168 -2.25 3.75 -16.89
C TYR A 168 -3.17 3.25 -15.76
N VAL A 169 -4.33 2.65 -16.09
CA VAL A 169 -5.25 2.08 -15.10
C VAL A 169 -4.63 0.82 -14.51
N GLU A 170 -3.99 0.00 -15.34
CA GLU A 170 -3.27 -1.19 -14.89
C GLU A 170 -2.11 -0.82 -13.94
N ALA A 171 -1.32 0.20 -14.29
CA ALA A 171 -0.25 0.72 -13.43
C ALA A 171 -0.80 1.22 -12.08
N ASN A 172 -1.88 1.99 -12.09
CA ASN A 172 -2.51 2.48 -10.86
C ASN A 172 -3.16 1.37 -10.03
N LEU A 173 -3.65 0.30 -10.68
CA LEU A 173 -4.15 -0.89 -10.00
C LEU A 173 -3.00 -1.60 -9.27
N LYS A 174 -1.84 -1.81 -9.94
CA LYS A 174 -0.64 -2.38 -9.30
C LYS A 174 -0.14 -1.51 -8.15
N LEU A 175 -0.15 -0.18 -8.30
CA LEU A 175 0.16 0.74 -7.22
C LEU A 175 -0.81 0.57 -6.04
N ALA A 176 -2.12 0.51 -6.30
CA ALA A 176 -3.13 0.29 -5.25
C ALA A 176 -2.96 -1.05 -4.53
N LEU A 177 -2.53 -2.09 -5.24
CA LEU A 177 -2.23 -3.42 -4.69
C LEU A 177 -1.00 -3.40 -3.76
N PHE A 178 0.04 -2.66 -4.13
CA PHE A 178 1.28 -2.51 -3.35
C PHE A 178 1.30 -1.30 -2.40
N TYR A 179 0.23 -0.51 -2.33
CA TYR A 179 0.26 0.77 -1.62
C TYR A 179 0.49 0.63 -0.11
N ASP A 180 -0.04 -0.44 0.49
CA ASP A 180 0.21 -0.72 1.90
C ASP A 180 1.55 -1.45 2.12
N TRP A 181 2.21 -1.95 1.07
CA TRP A 181 3.55 -2.54 1.16
C TRP A 181 4.63 -1.48 1.29
N ILE A 182 4.58 -0.43 0.46
CA ILE A 182 5.62 0.60 0.40
C ILE A 182 5.82 1.36 1.72
N PHE A 183 4.81 1.38 2.59
CA PHE A 183 4.84 2.03 3.90
C PHE A 183 4.46 1.10 5.05
N PHE A 184 4.63 -0.20 4.86
CA PHE A 184 4.19 -1.19 5.84
C PHE A 184 4.92 -1.04 7.16
N ASP A 185 4.16 -0.82 8.23
CA ASP A 185 4.64 -0.91 9.61
C ASP A 185 3.74 -1.86 10.39
N GLU A 186 4.30 -2.99 10.83
CA GLU A 186 3.57 -4.03 11.54
C GLU A 186 2.92 -3.55 12.85
N LYS A 187 3.40 -2.47 13.44
CA LYS A 187 2.81 -1.90 14.67
C LYS A 187 1.41 -1.34 14.42
N VAL A 188 1.12 -0.88 13.19
CA VAL A 188 -0.12 -0.15 12.86
C VAL A 188 -0.90 -0.78 11.70
N ASP A 189 -0.23 -1.50 10.82
CA ASP A 189 -0.80 -2.08 9.61
C ASP A 189 -1.17 -3.55 9.78
N ASN A 190 -2.21 -3.96 9.04
CA ASN A 190 -2.73 -5.32 9.08
C ASN A 190 -2.10 -6.15 7.94
N ILE A 191 -1.63 -7.36 8.27
CA ILE A 191 -1.10 -8.32 7.29
C ILE A 191 -2.09 -8.60 6.15
N MET A 192 -3.39 -8.57 6.45
CA MET A 192 -4.47 -8.78 5.47
C MET A 192 -4.51 -7.70 4.37
N ASN A 193 -3.89 -6.54 4.58
CA ASN A 193 -3.80 -5.50 3.55
C ASN A 193 -2.77 -5.85 2.47
N ILE A 194 -1.72 -6.60 2.84
CA ILE A 194 -0.58 -6.87 1.98
C ILE A 194 -0.56 -8.31 1.45
N GLU A 195 -1.19 -9.27 2.13
CA GLU A 195 -1.26 -10.67 1.67
C GLU A 195 -1.76 -10.87 0.22
N PRO A 196 -2.75 -10.11 -0.32
CA PRO A 196 -3.34 -10.49 -1.59
C PRO A 196 -2.35 -10.40 -2.74
N ALA A 197 -1.38 -9.47 -2.66
CA ALA A 197 -0.36 -9.28 -3.67
C ALA A 197 0.62 -10.47 -3.74
N VAL A 198 1.13 -10.93 -2.59
CA VAL A 198 2.09 -12.06 -2.57
C VAL A 198 1.41 -13.36 -2.95
N LEU A 199 0.19 -13.60 -2.47
CA LEU A 199 -0.57 -14.80 -2.81
C LEU A 199 -0.92 -14.82 -4.30
N LEU A 200 -1.26 -13.66 -4.88
CA LEU A 200 -1.46 -13.57 -6.32
C LEU A 200 -0.19 -13.94 -7.09
N MET A 201 0.96 -13.39 -6.69
CA MET A 201 2.26 -13.69 -7.32
C MET A 201 2.58 -15.19 -7.24
N VAL A 202 2.46 -15.80 -6.06
CA VAL A 202 2.80 -17.21 -5.85
C VAL A 202 1.85 -18.15 -6.57
N HIS A 203 0.54 -17.95 -6.44
CA HIS A 203 -0.45 -18.82 -7.08
C HIS A 203 -0.56 -18.65 -8.60
N SER A 204 -0.01 -17.56 -9.15
CA SER A 204 0.04 -17.36 -10.59
C SER A 204 1.18 -18.11 -11.28
N ILE A 205 2.25 -18.49 -10.56
CA ILE A 205 3.43 -19.16 -11.15
C ILE A 205 3.07 -20.34 -12.07
N PRO A 206 2.19 -21.28 -11.69
CA PRO A 206 1.98 -22.49 -12.50
C PRO A 206 1.26 -22.27 -13.83
N ARG A 207 0.48 -21.19 -13.98
CA ARG A 207 -0.42 -21.00 -15.13
C ARG A 207 -0.43 -19.59 -15.74
N TYR A 208 0.00 -18.59 -14.98
CA TYR A 208 -0.08 -17.16 -15.30
C TYR A 208 1.20 -16.43 -14.83
N ILE A 209 2.36 -17.01 -15.12
CA ILE A 209 3.68 -16.49 -14.67
C ILE A 209 3.92 -15.03 -15.07
N ASP A 210 3.29 -14.58 -16.15
CA ASP A 210 3.35 -13.20 -16.62
C ASP A 210 2.76 -12.20 -15.61
N ILE A 211 1.76 -12.61 -14.82
CA ILE A 211 1.25 -11.80 -13.70
C ILE A 211 2.37 -11.64 -12.65
N THR A 212 3.03 -12.73 -12.27
CA THR A 212 4.12 -12.71 -11.28
C THR A 212 5.26 -11.82 -11.74
N HIS A 213 5.70 -11.97 -12.99
CA HIS A 213 6.72 -11.10 -13.59
C HIS A 213 6.32 -9.63 -13.56
N SER A 214 5.11 -9.32 -14.01
CA SER A 214 4.66 -7.93 -14.10
C SER A 214 4.50 -7.28 -12.71
N LEU A 215 4.09 -8.03 -11.69
CA LEU A 215 3.99 -7.53 -10.33
C LEU A 215 5.36 -7.35 -9.67
N LEU A 216 6.30 -8.27 -9.87
CA LEU A 216 7.68 -8.12 -9.37
C LEU A 216 8.39 -6.95 -10.03
N GLU A 217 8.28 -6.81 -11.35
CA GLU A 217 8.81 -5.67 -12.08
C GLU A 217 8.25 -4.35 -11.53
N PHE A 218 6.93 -4.28 -11.33
CA PHE A 218 6.31 -3.08 -10.77
C PHE A 218 6.75 -2.79 -9.35
N LEU A 219 6.85 -3.82 -8.48
CA LEU A 219 7.35 -3.66 -7.10
C LEU A 219 8.77 -3.07 -7.09
N PHE A 220 9.63 -3.51 -8.01
CA PHE A 220 10.98 -2.98 -8.16
C PHE A 220 11.00 -1.54 -8.70
N ILE A 221 10.11 -1.20 -9.62
CA ILE A 221 9.94 0.20 -10.06
C ILE A 221 9.56 1.09 -8.87
N LEU A 222 8.63 0.63 -8.01
CA LEU A 222 8.25 1.38 -6.80
C LEU A 222 9.43 1.55 -5.84
N LEU A 223 10.16 0.46 -5.57
CA LEU A 223 11.33 0.48 -4.70
C LEU A 223 12.36 1.53 -5.15
N ASP A 224 12.58 1.65 -6.46
CA ASP A 224 13.60 2.55 -7.00
C ASP A 224 13.12 3.98 -7.20
N ASN A 225 11.83 4.19 -7.48
CA ASN A 225 11.36 5.45 -8.05
C ASN A 225 10.13 6.08 -7.37
N TYR A 226 9.49 5.42 -6.39
CA TYR A 226 8.26 5.97 -5.80
C TYR A 226 8.50 7.32 -5.11
N ASP A 227 9.49 7.39 -4.23
CA ASP A 227 9.93 8.63 -3.57
C ASP A 227 11.45 8.55 -3.35
N VAL A 228 12.21 9.17 -4.27
CA VAL A 228 13.68 9.06 -4.31
C VAL A 228 14.32 9.71 -3.08
N GLU A 229 13.75 10.82 -2.60
CA GLU A 229 14.25 11.53 -1.41
C GLU A 229 14.04 10.71 -0.14
N ARG A 230 12.96 9.91 -0.10
CA ARG A 230 12.57 9.08 1.05
C ARG A 230 12.68 7.58 0.74
N LYS A 231 13.64 7.21 -0.11
CA LYS A 231 13.84 5.82 -0.60
C LYS A 231 13.96 4.81 0.55
N GLU A 232 14.59 5.20 1.66
CA GLU A 232 14.74 4.35 2.84
C GLU A 232 13.40 3.97 3.48
N ILE A 233 12.39 4.84 3.44
CA ILE A 233 11.04 4.52 3.94
C ILE A 233 10.41 3.44 3.06
N VAL A 234 10.50 3.61 1.74
CA VAL A 234 9.94 2.66 0.76
C VAL A 234 10.63 1.29 0.87
N SER A 235 11.97 1.29 0.92
CA SER A 235 12.78 0.08 1.08
C SER A 235 12.46 -0.65 2.38
N ARG A 236 12.39 0.08 3.50
CA ARG A 236 12.02 -0.49 4.80
C ARG A 236 10.62 -1.06 4.80
N GLY A 237 9.64 -0.37 4.21
CA GLY A 237 8.25 -0.83 4.12
C GLY A 237 8.16 -2.15 3.36
N ILE A 238 8.72 -2.22 2.15
CA ILE A 238 8.71 -3.44 1.33
C ILE A 238 9.41 -4.61 2.03
N SER A 239 10.59 -4.36 2.60
CA SER A 239 11.33 -5.40 3.32
C SER A 239 10.57 -5.90 4.55
N THR A 240 9.99 -4.99 5.35
CA THR A 240 9.19 -5.34 6.53
C THR A 240 7.94 -6.13 6.13
N ALA A 241 7.28 -5.76 5.02
CA ALA A 241 6.16 -6.50 4.47
C ALA A 241 6.54 -7.94 4.09
N LEU A 242 7.63 -8.13 3.33
CA LEU A 242 8.12 -9.46 2.94
C LEU A 242 8.43 -10.34 4.16
N HIS A 243 9.10 -9.78 5.17
CA HIS A 243 9.41 -10.52 6.40
C HIS A 243 8.16 -10.86 7.21
N ALA A 244 7.22 -9.93 7.34
CA ALA A 244 5.97 -10.17 8.06
C ALA A 244 5.12 -11.26 7.39
N LEU A 245 5.07 -11.29 6.05
CA LEU A 245 4.34 -12.29 5.26
C LEU A 245 4.90 -13.71 5.49
N THR A 246 6.22 -13.86 5.51
CA THR A 246 6.87 -15.15 5.80
C THR A 246 6.70 -15.55 7.26
N ARG A 247 6.98 -14.64 8.20
CA ARG A 247 6.91 -14.94 9.64
C ARG A 247 5.50 -15.31 10.09
N LYS A 248 4.46 -14.67 9.52
CA LYS A 248 3.06 -14.98 9.82
C LYS A 248 2.52 -16.18 9.02
N GLY A 249 3.36 -16.83 8.22
CA GLY A 249 3.00 -18.03 7.47
C GLY A 249 2.01 -17.80 6.32
N VAL A 250 1.86 -16.56 5.84
CA VAL A 250 1.06 -16.27 4.63
C VAL A 250 1.68 -16.98 3.42
N VAL A 251 3.00 -16.96 3.34
CA VAL A 251 3.80 -17.81 2.46
C VAL A 251 4.79 -18.60 3.31
N GLN A 252 4.94 -19.90 3.04
CA GLN A 252 5.82 -20.77 3.83
C GLN A 252 7.29 -20.35 3.71
N SER A 253 7.72 -20.02 2.49
CA SER A 253 9.04 -19.48 2.20
C SER A 253 8.96 -18.58 0.97
N LEU A 254 9.85 -17.59 0.91
CA LEU A 254 10.05 -16.77 -0.30
C LEU A 254 10.86 -17.51 -1.37
N ASP A 255 11.39 -18.71 -1.08
CA ASP A 255 12.05 -19.60 -2.05
C ASP A 255 11.16 -19.93 -3.25
N VAL A 256 9.83 -19.93 -3.05
CA VAL A 256 8.87 -20.07 -4.14
C VAL A 256 9.02 -18.98 -5.21
N LEU A 257 9.58 -17.82 -4.85
CA LEU A 257 9.95 -16.73 -5.76
C LEU A 257 11.46 -16.69 -6.03
N THR A 258 12.31 -16.78 -5.01
CA THR A 258 13.78 -16.63 -5.17
C THR A 258 14.46 -17.84 -5.82
N SER A 259 13.81 -19.01 -5.83
CA SER A 259 14.34 -20.24 -6.41
C SER A 259 13.50 -20.78 -7.58
N CYS A 260 12.52 -20.00 -8.06
CA CYS A 260 11.68 -20.44 -9.17
C CYS A 260 12.44 -20.39 -10.51
N ASP A 261 12.51 -21.52 -11.21
CA ASP A 261 13.17 -21.59 -12.53
C ASP A 261 12.41 -20.85 -13.63
N MET A 262 11.09 -20.70 -13.45
CA MET A 262 10.23 -19.95 -14.37
C MET A 262 10.41 -18.43 -14.24
N LEU A 263 11.05 -17.96 -13.16
CA LEU A 263 11.32 -16.55 -12.94
C LEU A 263 12.69 -16.13 -13.48
N SER A 264 12.72 -14.95 -14.11
CA SER A 264 13.95 -14.35 -14.62
C SER A 264 15.02 -14.22 -13.51
N PRO A 265 16.31 -14.54 -13.77
CA PRO A 265 17.38 -14.45 -12.78
C PRO A 265 17.49 -13.09 -12.10
N ILE A 266 17.25 -12.00 -12.84
CA ILE A 266 17.30 -10.63 -12.30
C ILE A 266 16.31 -10.40 -11.16
N PHE A 267 15.11 -10.99 -11.25
CA PHE A 267 14.10 -10.86 -10.19
C PHE A 267 14.51 -11.63 -8.94
N LYS A 268 15.09 -12.83 -9.13
CA LYS A 268 15.59 -13.66 -8.03
C LYS A 268 16.73 -12.97 -7.29
N GLU A 269 17.70 -12.42 -8.01
CA GLU A 269 18.83 -11.68 -7.44
C GLU A 269 18.35 -10.47 -6.64
N ARG A 270 17.45 -9.66 -7.22
CA ARG A 270 16.93 -8.46 -6.56
C ARG A 270 16.10 -8.79 -5.31
N LEU A 271 15.29 -9.84 -5.35
CA LEU A 271 14.58 -10.33 -4.16
C LEU A 271 15.58 -10.82 -3.09
N GLY A 272 16.59 -11.60 -3.49
CA GLY A 272 17.63 -12.08 -2.58
C GLY A 272 18.34 -10.94 -1.86
N LYS A 273 18.72 -9.89 -2.61
CA LYS A 273 19.35 -8.69 -2.06
C LYS A 273 18.46 -7.95 -1.05
N LEU A 274 17.18 -7.75 -1.38
CA LEU A 274 16.22 -7.12 -0.46
C LEU A 274 16.13 -7.86 0.87
N LEU A 275 16.10 -9.20 0.83
CA LEU A 275 16.00 -10.03 2.03
C LEU A 275 17.30 -10.03 2.85
N SER A 276 18.47 -9.98 2.19
CA SER A 276 19.75 -9.89 2.91
C SER A 276 19.95 -8.53 3.58
N ASP A 277 19.58 -7.44 2.90
CA ASP A 277 19.77 -6.08 3.39
C ASP A 277 18.98 -5.85 4.69
N TRP A 278 17.77 -6.38 4.78
CA TRP A 278 16.96 -6.32 5.99
C TRP A 278 17.58 -7.07 7.18
N GLN A 279 18.08 -8.30 6.94
CA GLN A 279 18.71 -9.09 8.00
C GLN A 279 19.91 -8.37 8.61
N PHE A 280 20.63 -7.58 7.80
CA PHE A 280 21.75 -6.77 8.26
C PHE A 280 21.30 -5.54 9.06
N GLN A 281 20.29 -4.79 8.56
CA GLN A 281 19.76 -3.60 9.24
C GLN A 281 19.16 -3.93 10.62
N HIS A 282 18.38 -5.02 10.72
CA HIS A 282 17.73 -5.39 11.98
C HIS A 282 18.73 -5.89 13.04
N ARG A 283 19.80 -6.58 12.63
CA ARG A 283 20.90 -6.95 13.55
C ARG A 283 21.56 -5.71 14.17
N LYS A 284 21.72 -4.62 13.41
CA LYS A 284 22.28 -3.36 13.93
C LYS A 284 21.36 -2.67 14.93
N GLU A 285 20.05 -2.64 14.65
CA GLU A 285 19.06 -2.06 15.57
C GLU A 285 19.06 -2.80 16.92
N PHE A 286 19.05 -4.14 16.90
CA PHE A 286 19.12 -4.98 18.12
C PHE A 286 20.44 -4.81 18.90
N GLN A 287 21.56 -4.55 18.21
CA GLN A 287 22.84 -4.28 18.87
C GLN A 287 22.89 -2.86 19.47
N SER A 288 22.26 -1.87 18.84
CA SER A 288 22.21 -0.48 19.34
C SER A 288 21.31 -0.30 20.57
N THR A 289 20.29 -1.15 20.76
CA THR A 289 19.40 -1.11 21.92
C THR A 289 19.96 -1.80 23.17
N ASN A 290 21.13 -2.45 23.06
CA ASN A 290 21.75 -3.23 24.14
C ASN A 290 23.00 -2.56 24.76
N ILE A 291 23.18 -1.25 24.58
CA ILE A 291 24.23 -0.49 25.27
C ILE A 291 23.74 -0.21 26.70
N PRO A 292 24.40 -0.70 27.77
CA PRO A 292 24.04 -0.35 29.15
C PRO A 292 24.20 1.16 29.35
N PRO A 293 23.40 1.83 30.21
CA PRO A 293 23.63 3.23 30.54
C PRO A 293 25.05 3.37 31.11
N GLY A 294 25.90 4.13 30.42
CA GLY A 294 27.27 4.39 30.83
C GLY A 294 27.31 4.95 32.25
N GLY A 295 28.22 4.40 33.05
CA GLY A 295 28.45 4.80 34.43
C GLY A 295 28.76 6.29 34.56
N ILE A 296 28.13 6.90 35.55
CA ILE A 296 28.42 8.25 36.02
C ILE A 296 29.88 8.26 36.51
N PRO A 297 30.72 9.24 36.14
CA PRO A 297 32.03 9.39 36.77
C PRO A 297 31.82 9.85 38.21
N SER A 298 32.22 9.02 39.17
CA SER A 298 32.24 9.40 40.59
C SER A 298 33.28 10.49 40.82
N SER A 299 32.84 11.72 41.00
CA SER A 299 33.65 12.80 41.56
C SER A 299 33.95 12.50 43.03
N SER A 300 35.20 12.22 43.35
CA SER A 300 35.72 12.11 44.70
C SER A 300 35.64 13.47 45.41
N SER A 301 34.73 13.60 46.36
CA SER A 301 34.72 14.70 47.33
C SER A 301 35.56 14.31 48.55
N SER A 302 36.68 14.99 48.72
CA SER A 302 37.56 14.97 49.89
C SER A 302 36.80 15.46 51.13
N LEU A 303 36.73 14.63 52.17
CA LEU A 303 36.38 15.04 53.53
C LEU A 303 37.67 15.34 54.28
N GLU A 304 37.95 16.62 54.54
CA GLU A 304 38.86 17.04 55.61
C GLU A 304 38.08 17.06 56.93
N SER A 305 38.43 16.14 57.82
CA SER A 305 37.99 16.16 59.22
C SER A 305 39.00 16.94 60.06
N GLN A 306 38.57 18.08 60.59
CA GLN A 306 39.16 18.69 61.77
C GLN A 306 38.80 17.84 63.00
N THR A 307 39.78 17.41 63.80
CA THR A 307 39.94 17.79 65.22
C THR A 307 41.08 16.98 65.86
N SER A 308 41.89 17.70 66.63
CA SER A 308 43.08 17.28 67.36
C SER A 308 42.78 16.44 68.61
N ALA A 309 43.59 15.42 68.86
CA ALA A 309 44.18 15.02 70.15
C ALA A 309 45.24 13.94 69.90
#